data_AF-A0A1E8PUM0-F1
#
_entry.id   AF-A0A1E8PUM0-F1
#
_cell.length_a   1.000
_cell.length_b   1.000
_cell.length_c   1.000
_cell.angle_alpha   90.00
_cell.angle_beta   90.00
_cell.angle_gamma   90.00
#
_symmetry.space_group_name_H-M   'P 1'
#
loop_
_entity.id
_entity.type
_entity.pdbx_description
1 polymer ?
#
loop_
_entity_poly.entity_id
_entity_poly.type
_entity_poly.pdbx_seq_one_letter_code
_entity_poly.pdbx_strand_id
1 'polypeptide(L)'
;MRLIPDSEARGCYDCLPLIALRRTVSGGFEPVPGFMAPSLAIAGAPQLQYVLEHLLDALQAKVSALHGHHREPSRNVIEFRSGDVSSFWLLHTVSTAAAALMHYVRHPALHPERLYEALLGLAGGLLSYSKHYTWPACPPTITRSRAPASTPSTPSSVNCSTPSSRRNIFPSP
;
A
#
# COMPACT_ATOMS: atom_id res chain seq x y z
N MET A 1 -5.84 19.37 23.61
CA MET A 1 -5.84 18.90 22.21
C MET A 1 -6.78 19.78 21.40
N ARG A 2 -6.42 20.14 20.16
CA ARG A 2 -7.25 20.94 19.25
C ARG A 2 -7.34 20.21 17.90
N LEU A 3 -8.54 20.12 17.34
CA LEU A 3 -8.75 19.64 15.98
C LEU A 3 -8.48 20.80 15.02
N ILE A 4 -7.57 20.58 14.07
CA ILE A 4 -7.19 21.59 13.06
C ILE A 4 -7.63 21.04 11.70
N PRO A 5 -8.50 21.75 10.97
CA PRO A 5 -8.88 21.35 9.62
C PRO A 5 -7.67 21.52 8.68
N ASP A 6 -7.61 20.72 7.61
CA ASP A 6 -6.50 20.79 6.65
C ASP A 6 -6.39 22.16 5.94
N SER A 7 -7.49 22.93 5.91
CA SER A 7 -7.53 24.29 5.38
C SER A 7 -6.88 25.35 6.27
N GLU A 8 -6.59 25.05 7.54
CA GLU A 8 -5.96 25.97 8.48
C GLU A 8 -4.45 25.67 8.60
N ALA A 9 -3.62 26.72 8.67
CA ALA A 9 -2.18 26.55 8.80
C ALA A 9 -1.81 25.83 10.10
N ARG A 10 -0.99 24.77 9.99
CA ARG A 10 -0.64 23.88 11.10
C ARG A 10 0.26 24.53 12.17
N GLY A 11 0.76 25.74 11.93
CA GLY A 11 1.50 26.55 12.91
C GLY A 11 2.70 25.81 13.52
N CYS A 12 2.81 25.85 14.85
CA CYS A 12 3.84 25.14 15.63
C CYS A 12 3.32 23.80 16.22
N TYR A 13 2.23 23.24 15.69
CA TYR A 13 1.65 22.00 16.21
C TYR A 13 2.11 20.78 15.40
N ASP A 14 2.43 19.69 16.11
CA ASP A 14 2.51 18.37 15.49
C ASP A 14 1.10 17.84 15.25
N CYS A 15 0.75 17.67 13.98
CA CYS A 15 -0.59 17.23 13.56
C CYS A 15 -0.56 15.77 13.09
N LEU A 16 -1.49 14.97 13.61
CA LEU A 16 -1.73 13.61 13.16
C LEU A 16 -3.11 13.57 12.47
N PRO A 17 -3.23 13.02 11.25
CA PRO A 17 -4.51 13.00 10.56
C PRO A 17 -5.46 12.00 11.24
N LEU A 18 -6.64 12.47 11.63
CA LEU A 18 -7.63 11.66 12.37
C LEU A 18 -8.80 11.20 11.51
N ILE A 19 -9.32 12.09 10.66
CA ILE A 19 -10.47 11.81 9.79
C ILE A 19 -10.38 12.66 8.52
N ALA A 20 -10.75 12.10 7.38
CA ALA A 20 -10.96 12.85 6.15
C ALA A 20 -12.46 13.00 5.89
N LEU A 21 -12.90 14.24 5.64
CA LEU A 21 -14.28 14.58 5.32
C LEU A 21 -14.32 15.17 3.90
N ARG A 22 -15.34 14.77 3.13
CA ARG A 22 -15.65 15.36 1.83
C ARG A 22 -16.94 16.16 1.94
N ARG A 23 -17.01 17.29 1.23
CA ARG A 23 -18.27 18.03 1.07
C ARG A 23 -19.17 17.35 0.05
N THR A 24 -20.41 17.12 0.43
CA THR A 24 -21.47 16.61 -0.45
C THR A 24 -22.11 17.78 -1.20
N VAL A 25 -22.64 17.54 -2.40
CA VAL A 25 -23.33 18.55 -3.22
C VAL A 25 -24.50 19.23 -2.50
N SER A 26 -25.11 18.54 -1.53
CA SER A 26 -26.19 19.07 -0.67
C SER A 26 -25.70 19.98 0.46
N GLY A 27 -24.40 20.28 0.53
CA GLY A 27 -23.79 21.11 1.58
C GLY A 27 -23.43 20.39 2.88
N GLY A 28 -23.66 19.07 2.96
CA GLY A 28 -23.25 18.23 4.09
C GLY A 28 -21.76 17.84 4.06
N PHE A 29 -21.27 17.27 5.17
CA PHE A 29 -19.97 16.62 5.25
C PHE A 29 -20.14 15.12 5.45
N GLU A 30 -19.42 14.33 4.67
CA GLU A 30 -19.43 12.88 4.74
C GLU A 30 -17.99 12.37 4.96
N PRO A 31 -17.77 11.37 5.85
CA PRO A 31 -16.46 10.74 5.98
C PRO A 31 -16.06 10.05 4.67
N VAL A 32 -14.79 10.17 4.30
CA VAL A 32 -14.27 9.52 3.10
C VAL A 32 -14.15 8.01 3.35
N PRO A 33 -14.90 7.15 2.62
CA PRO A 33 -14.78 5.71 2.76
C PRO A 33 -13.41 5.28 2.24
N GLY A 34 -12.59 4.68 3.09
CA GLY A 34 -11.21 4.31 2.75
C GLY A 34 -10.12 5.19 3.35
N PHE A 35 -10.47 6.27 4.06
CA PHE A 35 -9.49 6.97 4.87
C PHE A 35 -9.08 6.11 6.07
N MET A 36 -7.78 5.77 6.14
CA MET A 36 -7.20 5.05 7.27
C MET A 36 -6.22 5.97 8.00
N ALA A 37 -6.52 6.29 9.26
CA ALA A 37 -5.61 7.07 10.10
C ALA A 37 -4.33 6.27 10.40
N PRO A 38 -3.17 6.93 10.53
CA PRO A 38 -1.96 6.29 11.02
C PRO A 38 -2.21 5.77 12.43
N SER A 39 -2.13 4.46 12.57
CA SER A 39 -2.44 3.76 13.81
C SER A 39 -1.17 3.16 14.39
N LEU A 40 -1.07 3.19 15.72
CA LEU A 40 0.05 2.59 16.45
C LEU A 40 -0.19 1.10 16.71
N ALA A 41 -1.47 0.69 16.72
CA ALA A 41 -1.92 -0.69 16.85
C ALA A 41 -2.96 -1.01 15.77
N ILE A 42 -3.03 -2.27 15.33
CA ILE A 42 -3.99 -2.74 14.31
C ILE A 42 -5.44 -2.46 14.73
N ALA A 43 -5.76 -2.57 16.03
CA ALA A 43 -7.07 -2.24 16.59
C ALA A 43 -7.51 -0.78 16.35
N GLY A 44 -6.56 0.14 16.13
CA GLY A 44 -6.86 1.55 15.86
C GLY A 44 -7.42 1.82 14.46
N ALA A 45 -7.40 0.83 13.57
CA ALA A 45 -7.90 0.92 12.21
C ALA A 45 -8.85 -0.25 11.91
N PRO A 46 -10.16 -0.16 12.23
CA PRO A 46 -11.10 -1.27 12.06
C PRO A 46 -11.21 -1.74 10.60
N GLN A 47 -11.05 -0.83 9.64
CA GLN A 47 -11.02 -1.18 8.22
C GLN A 47 -9.82 -2.07 7.86
N LEU A 48 -8.66 -1.88 8.50
CA LEU A 48 -7.48 -2.72 8.29
C LEU A 48 -7.74 -4.14 8.79
N GLN A 49 -8.34 -4.25 9.97
CA GLN A 49 -8.70 -5.54 10.57
C GLN A 49 -9.69 -6.30 9.67
N TYR A 50 -10.72 -5.63 9.16
CA TYR A 50 -11.67 -6.23 8.23
C TYR A 50 -10.98 -6.78 6.97
N VAL A 51 -10.10 -5.98 6.34
CA VAL A 51 -9.35 -6.43 5.15
C VAL A 51 -8.44 -7.61 5.48
N LEU A 52 -7.82 -7.63 6.66
CA LEU A 52 -6.96 -8.71 7.11
C LEU A 52 -7.73 -10.02 7.33
N GLU A 53 -8.90 -9.95 7.95
CA GLU A 53 -9.79 -11.11 8.16
C GLU A 53 -10.23 -11.70 6.80
N HIS A 54 -10.67 -10.86 5.86
CA HIS A 54 -11.01 -11.30 4.51
C HIS A 54 -9.84 -11.91 3.74
N LEU A 55 -8.65 -11.34 3.88
CA LEU A 55 -7.45 -11.89 3.27
C LEU A 55 -7.14 -13.27 3.84
N LEU A 56 -7.29 -13.46 5.16
CA LEU A 56 -7.06 -14.74 5.82
C LEU A 56 -8.05 -15.80 5.34
N ASP A 57 -9.34 -15.47 5.24
CA ASP A 57 -10.36 -16.38 4.72
C ASP A 57 -10.04 -16.81 3.28
N ALA A 58 -9.67 -15.85 2.44
CA ALA A 58 -9.26 -16.12 1.06
C ALA A 58 -8.01 -17.02 0.99
N LEU A 59 -7.03 -16.82 1.88
CA LEU A 59 -5.84 -17.69 1.95
C LEU A 59 -6.20 -19.10 2.42
N GLN A 60 -7.07 -19.25 3.42
CA GLN A 60 -7.52 -20.57 3.91
C GLN A 60 -8.29 -21.35 2.86
N ALA A 61 -9.16 -20.67 2.09
CA ALA A 61 -9.85 -21.27 0.96
C ALA A 61 -8.86 -21.76 -0.11
N LYS A 62 -7.81 -20.97 -0.41
CA LYS A 62 -6.76 -21.36 -1.35
C LYS A 62 -5.94 -22.56 -0.85
N VAL A 63 -5.55 -22.58 0.43
CA VAL A 63 -4.85 -23.73 1.04
C VAL A 63 -5.69 -24.99 0.90
N SER A 64 -6.98 -24.91 1.18
CA SER A 64 -7.91 -26.06 1.07
C SER A 64 -8.04 -26.55 -0.38
N ALA A 65 -8.12 -25.64 -1.35
CA ALA A 65 -8.16 -25.99 -2.77
C ALA A 65 -6.86 -26.64 -3.26
N LEU A 66 -5.70 -26.15 -2.80
CA LEU A 66 -4.39 -26.72 -3.12
C LEU A 66 -4.20 -28.11 -2.51
N HIS A 67 -4.62 -28.29 -1.25
CA HIS A 67 -4.66 -29.61 -0.62
C HIS A 67 -5.59 -30.60 -1.36
N GLY A 68 -6.73 -30.14 -1.87
CA GLY A 68 -7.64 -30.94 -2.69
C GLY A 68 -7.00 -31.39 -4.01
N HIS A 69 -6.21 -30.53 -4.66
CA HIS A 69 -5.44 -30.89 -5.86
C HIS A 69 -4.36 -31.95 -5.60
N HIS A 70 -3.82 -32.00 -4.38
CA HIS A 70 -2.86 -33.03 -3.98
C HIS A 70 -3.56 -34.35 -3.56
N ARG A 71 -4.90 -34.38 -3.45
CA ARG A 71 -5.67 -35.50 -2.91
C ARG A 71 -6.37 -36.30 -4.02
N GLU A 72 -5.59 -36.74 -5.01
CA GLU A 72 -5.86 -37.85 -5.93
C GLU A 72 -4.48 -38.20 -6.56
N PRO A 73 -3.87 -39.38 -6.30
CA PRO A 73 -4.42 -40.65 -6.75
C PRO A 73 -4.41 -41.77 -5.69
N SER A 74 -5.46 -42.58 -5.78
CA SER A 74 -5.49 -43.96 -5.29
C SER A 74 -4.17 -44.69 -5.57
N ARG A 75 -3.68 -45.45 -4.57
CA ARG A 75 -2.53 -46.37 -4.63
C ARG A 75 -1.16 -45.78 -4.25
N ASN A 76 -1.01 -45.41 -2.98
CA ASN A 76 0.16 -45.62 -2.10
C ASN A 76 1.58 -45.76 -2.75
N VAL A 77 1.86 -44.94 -3.76
CA VAL A 77 3.14 -44.77 -4.45
C VAL A 77 3.12 -43.31 -4.86
N ILE A 78 3.90 -42.49 -4.17
CA ILE A 78 4.07 -41.08 -4.52
C ILE A 78 4.96 -41.09 -5.77
N GLU A 79 4.39 -41.28 -6.95
CA GLU A 79 5.04 -40.84 -8.18
C GLU A 79 5.10 -39.32 -8.11
N PHE A 80 6.17 -38.79 -7.55
CA PHE A 80 6.53 -37.39 -7.67
C PHE A 80 6.72 -37.10 -9.16
N ARG A 81 5.66 -36.64 -9.83
CA ARG A 81 5.84 -35.99 -11.12
C ARG A 81 6.66 -34.76 -10.84
N SER A 82 7.81 -34.60 -11.49
CA SER A 82 8.71 -33.45 -11.30
C SER A 82 8.04 -32.08 -11.54
N GLY A 83 6.78 -32.05 -11.99
CA GLY A 83 5.95 -30.86 -12.14
C GLY A 83 5.25 -30.35 -10.86
N ASP A 84 5.16 -31.13 -9.78
CA ASP A 84 4.34 -30.74 -8.60
C ASP A 84 5.16 -30.10 -7.45
N VAL A 85 6.47 -30.01 -7.59
CA VAL A 85 7.36 -29.39 -6.60
C VAL A 85 6.99 -27.92 -6.38
N SER A 86 6.61 -27.20 -7.44
CA SER A 86 6.15 -25.82 -7.38
C SER A 86 4.89 -25.64 -6.53
N SER A 87 3.93 -26.56 -6.66
CA SER A 87 2.65 -26.54 -5.93
C SER A 87 2.88 -26.79 -4.43
N PHE A 88 3.79 -27.69 -4.09
CA PHE A 88 4.19 -27.93 -2.70
C PHE A 88 4.85 -26.69 -2.07
N TRP A 89 5.78 -26.04 -2.76
CA TRP A 89 6.41 -24.81 -2.25
C TRP A 89 5.42 -23.66 -2.11
N LEU A 90 4.46 -23.55 -3.04
CA LEU A 90 3.38 -22.57 -2.96
C LEU A 90 2.49 -22.84 -1.74
N LEU A 91 2.10 -24.10 -1.54
CA LEU A 91 1.33 -24.53 -0.38
C LEU A 91 2.05 -24.17 0.92
N HIS A 92 3.33 -24.53 1.03
CA HIS A 92 4.16 -24.20 2.18
C HIS A 92 4.16 -22.69 2.45
N THR A 93 4.45 -21.89 1.42
CA THR A 93 4.51 -20.42 1.52
C THR A 93 3.19 -19.81 2.02
N VAL A 94 2.06 -20.26 1.47
CA VAL A 94 0.73 -19.78 1.86
C VAL A 94 0.38 -20.23 3.27
N SER A 95 0.68 -21.49 3.65
CA SER A 95 0.41 -22.01 4.98
C SER A 95 1.23 -21.32 6.07
N THR A 96 2.52 -21.07 5.84
CA THR A 96 3.38 -20.34 6.79
C THR A 96 2.93 -18.90 6.95
N ALA A 97 2.55 -18.23 5.85
CA ALA A 97 2.04 -16.86 5.91
C ALA A 97 0.67 -16.78 6.60
N ALA A 98 -0.23 -17.72 6.35
CA ALA A 98 -1.54 -17.78 7.01
C ALA A 98 -1.39 -17.91 8.53
N ALA A 99 -0.47 -18.77 9.01
CA ALA A 99 -0.19 -18.90 10.44
C ALA A 99 0.33 -17.59 11.06
N ALA A 100 1.22 -16.87 10.35
CA ALA A 100 1.70 -15.56 10.80
C ALA A 100 0.56 -14.51 10.83
N LEU A 101 -0.29 -14.46 9.80
CA LEU A 101 -1.42 -13.53 9.73
C LEU A 101 -2.48 -13.81 10.81
N MET A 102 -2.74 -15.08 11.12
CA MET A 102 -3.62 -15.47 12.23
C MET A 102 -3.15 -14.92 13.59
N HIS A 103 -1.84 -14.85 13.81
CA HIS A 103 -1.30 -14.27 15.04
C HIS A 103 -1.66 -12.78 15.16
N TYR A 104 -1.58 -12.01 14.07
CA TYR A 104 -1.93 -10.59 14.06
C TYR A 104 -3.43 -10.32 14.20
N VAL A 105 -4.29 -11.19 13.63
CA VAL A 105 -5.75 -11.10 13.84
C VAL A 105 -6.11 -11.32 15.32
N ARG A 106 -5.46 -12.28 15.98
CA ARG A 106 -5.71 -12.59 17.40
C ARG A 106 -5.12 -11.55 18.36
N HIS A 107 -4.08 -10.83 17.96
CA HIS A 107 -3.39 -9.83 18.79
C HIS A 107 -3.42 -8.45 18.11
N PRO A 108 -4.58 -7.78 18.06
CA PRO A 108 -4.72 -6.51 17.35
C PRO A 108 -4.02 -5.33 18.06
N ALA A 109 -3.43 -5.55 19.24
CA ALA A 109 -2.60 -4.58 19.95
C ALA A 109 -1.18 -4.42 19.35
N LEU A 110 -0.80 -5.28 18.39
CA LEU A 110 0.52 -5.24 17.76
C LEU A 110 0.65 -4.08 16.76
N HIS A 111 1.90 -3.65 16.55
CA HIS A 111 2.23 -2.61 15.59
C HIS A 111 1.96 -3.05 14.15
N PRO A 112 1.32 -2.20 13.31
CA PRO A 112 0.99 -2.54 11.93
C PRO A 112 2.21 -2.67 11.01
N GLU A 113 3.39 -2.16 11.41
CA GLU A 113 4.63 -2.31 10.65
C GLU A 113 5.04 -3.78 10.49
N ARG A 114 4.87 -4.59 11.55
CA ARG A 114 5.16 -6.03 11.52
C ARG A 114 4.18 -6.81 10.64
N LEU A 115 2.93 -6.36 10.61
CA LEU A 115 1.94 -6.89 9.69
C LEU A 115 2.33 -6.61 8.23
N TYR A 116 2.78 -5.38 7.93
CA TYR A 116 3.25 -5.03 6.59
C TYR A 116 4.46 -5.89 6.17
N GLU A 117 5.43 -6.09 7.05
CA GLU A 117 6.59 -6.97 6.81
C GLU A 117 6.16 -8.40 6.45
N ALA A 118 5.19 -8.96 7.19
CA ALA A 118 4.65 -10.30 6.91
C ALA A 118 3.89 -10.36 5.57
N LEU A 119 3.11 -9.32 5.26
CA LEU A 119 2.40 -9.21 3.97
C LEU A 119 3.36 -9.06 2.79
N LEU A 120 4.45 -8.33 2.97
CA LEU A 120 5.51 -8.17 1.98
C LEU A 120 6.20 -9.51 1.68
N GLY A 121 6.51 -10.29 2.73
CA GLY A 121 7.05 -11.64 2.58
C GLY A 121 6.12 -12.58 1.81
N LEU A 122 4.82 -12.56 2.12
CA LEU A 122 3.81 -13.31 1.38
C LEU A 122 3.72 -12.85 -0.09
N ALA A 123 3.69 -11.54 -0.34
CA ALA A 123 3.62 -11.00 -1.69
C ALA A 123 4.85 -11.41 -2.51
N GLY A 124 6.05 -11.36 -1.93
CA GLY A 124 7.28 -11.84 -2.57
C GLY A 124 7.22 -13.31 -2.95
N GLY A 125 6.75 -14.17 -2.04
CA GLY A 125 6.57 -15.59 -2.30
C GLY A 125 5.55 -15.89 -3.40
N LEU A 126 4.42 -15.17 -3.43
CA LEU A 126 3.40 -15.30 -4.47
C LEU A 126 3.85 -14.76 -5.83
N LEU A 127 4.70 -13.72 -5.84
CA LEU A 127 5.19 -13.09 -7.05
C LEU A 127 6.02 -14.05 -7.90
N SER A 128 6.79 -14.94 -7.28
CA SER A 128 7.58 -15.96 -7.98
C SER A 128 6.74 -16.93 -8.82
N TYR A 129 5.44 -17.05 -8.54
CA TYR A 129 4.49 -17.89 -9.30
C TYR A 129 3.61 -17.09 -10.25
N SER A 130 3.66 -15.75 -10.19
CA SER A 130 2.84 -14.89 -11.03
C SER A 130 3.55 -14.53 -12.33
N LYS A 131 2.84 -14.68 -13.46
CA LYS A 131 3.32 -14.23 -14.78
C LYS A 131 2.87 -12.80 -15.13
N HIS A 132 1.91 -12.26 -14.37
CA HIS A 132 1.24 -10.99 -14.69
C HIS A 132 1.69 -9.81 -13.83
N TYR A 133 2.23 -10.06 -12.64
CA TYR A 133 2.68 -8.99 -11.74
C TYR A 133 4.20 -8.90 -11.79
N THR A 134 4.72 -7.72 -12.15
CA THR A 134 6.14 -7.40 -12.09
C THR A 134 6.48 -6.68 -10.78
N TRP A 135 7.76 -6.72 -10.42
CA TRP A 135 8.34 -6.32 -9.14
C TRP A 135 8.13 -4.85 -8.67
N PRO A 136 7.74 -3.82 -9.48
CA PRO A 136 7.49 -2.49 -8.91
C PRO A 136 6.09 -2.32 -8.31
N ALA A 137 5.25 -3.38 -8.29
CA ALA A 137 3.88 -3.28 -7.80
C ALA A 137 3.74 -3.25 -6.27
N CYS A 138 4.81 -3.48 -5.51
CA CYS A 138 4.72 -3.45 -4.06
C CYS A 138 4.80 -2.00 -3.55
N PRO A 139 3.74 -1.47 -2.92
CA PRO A 139 3.74 -0.09 -2.46
C PRO A 139 4.74 0.06 -1.30
N PRO A 140 5.65 1.06 -1.34
CA PRO A 140 6.44 1.39 -0.16
C PRO A 140 5.51 1.76 0.99
N THR A 141 5.84 1.37 2.21
CA THR A 141 5.10 1.75 3.41
C THR A 141 5.07 3.28 3.52
N ILE A 142 3.96 3.90 3.12
CA ILE A 142 3.72 5.34 3.30
C ILE A 142 3.42 5.55 4.79
N THR A 143 4.45 5.57 5.62
CA THR A 143 4.36 6.04 7.02
C THR A 143 4.87 7.46 7.18
N ARG A 144 4.95 8.23 6.08
CA ARG A 144 5.22 9.66 6.16
C ARG A 144 4.44 10.39 5.07
N SER A 145 3.26 10.91 5.40
CA SER A 145 2.72 12.06 4.69
C SER A 145 3.58 13.28 5.03
N ARG A 146 4.80 13.30 4.49
CA ARG A 146 5.48 14.56 4.20
C ARG A 146 4.65 15.17 3.07
N ALA A 147 3.65 15.96 3.44
CA ALA A 147 2.98 16.84 2.52
C ALA A 147 4.06 17.56 1.69
N PRO A 148 3.97 17.60 0.35
CA PRO A 148 4.88 18.40 -0.43
C PRO A 148 4.77 19.83 0.10
N ALA A 149 5.90 20.34 0.60
CA ALA A 149 6.03 21.73 0.99
C ALA A 149 5.49 22.57 -0.17
N SER A 150 4.45 23.33 0.11
CA SER A 150 3.93 24.37 -0.77
C SER A 150 5.11 25.18 -1.32
N THR A 151 5.32 25.08 -2.63
CA THR A 151 6.15 26.01 -3.39
C THR A 151 5.68 27.43 -3.09
N PRO A 152 6.54 28.36 -2.64
CA PRO A 152 6.16 29.75 -2.53
C PRO A 152 5.92 30.30 -3.94
N SER A 153 4.66 30.63 -4.22
CA SER A 153 4.27 31.47 -5.35
C SER A 153 4.97 32.83 -5.22
N THR A 154 5.79 33.17 -6.21
CA THR A 154 6.28 34.55 -6.41
C THR A 154 5.42 35.18 -7.52
N PRO A 155 4.92 36.42 -7.36
CA PRO A 155 3.90 36.97 -8.24
C PRO A 155 4.45 37.39 -9.60
N SER A 156 3.60 37.24 -10.60
CA SER A 156 3.69 37.77 -11.95
C SER A 156 3.88 39.29 -12.00
N SER A 157 4.85 39.75 -12.81
CA SER A 157 4.80 41.04 -13.51
C SER A 157 5.82 41.04 -14.67
N VAL A 158 5.37 40.87 -15.92
CA VAL A 158 5.21 41.91 -16.96
C VAL A 158 6.37 41.93 -17.98
N ASN A 159 6.00 41.56 -19.21
CA ASN A 159 6.53 41.95 -20.53
C ASN A 159 7.85 42.73 -20.61
N CYS A 160 8.81 42.15 -21.34
CA CYS A 160 9.69 42.93 -22.22
C CYS A 160 9.66 42.31 -23.63
N SER A 161 9.00 43.07 -24.51
CA SER A 161 8.95 42.94 -25.96
C SER A 161 10.33 43.02 -26.60
N THR A 162 10.57 42.17 -27.59
CA THR A 162 11.55 42.38 -28.67
C THR A 162 11.32 43.72 -29.38
N PRO A 163 12.39 44.35 -29.90
CA PRO A 163 12.48 44.40 -31.35
C PRO A 163 13.88 44.16 -31.93
N SER A 164 13.84 43.62 -33.16
CA SER A 164 14.88 43.55 -34.19
C SER A 164 15.56 44.91 -34.49
N SER A 165 16.89 44.94 -34.70
CA SER A 165 17.55 45.48 -35.92
C SER A 165 19.07 45.77 -35.77
N ARG A 166 19.87 45.08 -36.60
CA ARG A 166 21.16 45.46 -37.26
C ARG A 166 22.26 46.23 -36.51
N ARG A 167 23.48 45.65 -36.49
CA ARG A 167 24.61 46.05 -37.39
C ARG A 167 25.83 45.13 -37.28
N ASN A 168 26.36 44.76 -38.45
CA ASN A 168 27.71 44.21 -38.68
C ASN A 168 28.81 45.08 -38.06
N ILE A 169 29.97 44.49 -37.78
CA ILE A 169 31.32 44.89 -38.28
C ILE A 169 32.38 43.97 -37.61
N PHE A 170 33.07 43.16 -38.44
CA PHE A 170 34.39 42.50 -38.23
C PHE A 170 35.50 43.57 -37.99
N PRO A 171 36.80 43.27 -37.65
CA PRO A 171 37.53 42.03 -37.90
C PRO A 171 38.53 41.54 -36.82
N SER A 172 39.12 40.39 -37.13
CA SER A 172 40.28 39.69 -36.54
C SER A 172 41.56 40.52 -36.42
N PRO A 173 42.55 40.00 -35.69
CA PRO A 173 43.73 39.43 -36.36
C PRO A 173 43.96 37.93 -36.10
#